data_AF-A0A6I9PFY2-F1
#
_entry.id   AF-A0A6I9PFY2-F1
#
_cell.length_a   1.000
_cell.length_b   1.000
_cell.length_c   1.000
_cell.angle_alpha   90.00
_cell.angle_beta   90.00
_cell.angle_gamma   90.00
#
_symmetry.space_group_name_H-M   'P 1'
#
loop_
_entity.id
_entity.type
_entity.pdbx_description
1 polymer ?
#
loop_
_entity_poly.entity_id
_entity_poly.type
_entity_poly.pdbx_seq_one_letter_code
_entity_poly.pdbx_strand_id
1 'polypeptide(L)'
;RNLTKLSLIFSHMLAEIKAIFPGGQFQGDTFRITKADAADFWRNFFGERTIVPWKVFRQCLHEVHPISSGLEAMALKSTIDLTCNDYISVFEFDIFTRLFQETSSPLGKPWGSILRNWNFLAVTHPGYMAFLTYDEVKARLHKYINKPGRYGD
;
A
#
# COMPACT_ATOMS: atom_id res chain seq x y z
N ARG A 1 21.73 -3.98 3.21
CA ARG A 1 20.37 -3.49 3.47
C ARG A 1 19.84 -2.58 2.35
N ASN A 2 20.61 -1.59 1.88
CA ASN A 2 20.17 -0.73 0.75
C ASN A 2 19.92 -1.50 -0.54
N LEU A 3 20.78 -2.47 -0.88
CA LEU A 3 20.59 -3.32 -2.07
C LEU A 3 19.28 -4.10 -2.00
N THR A 4 18.95 -4.70 -0.85
CA THR A 4 17.68 -5.41 -0.63
C THR A 4 16.47 -4.50 -0.84
N LYS A 5 16.52 -3.28 -0.31
CA LYS A 5 15.47 -2.28 -0.52
C LYS A 5 15.30 -1.94 -2.00
N LEU A 6 16.40 -1.74 -2.73
CA LEU A 6 16.37 -1.52 -4.18
C LEU A 6 15.79 -2.73 -4.93
N SER A 7 16.14 -3.95 -4.54
CA SER A 7 15.58 -5.17 -5.13
C SER A 7 14.05 -5.24 -4.95
N LEU A 8 13.54 -4.86 -3.78
CA LEU A 8 12.09 -4.78 -3.55
C LEU A 8 11.44 -3.69 -4.42
N ILE A 9 12.03 -2.50 -4.51
CA ILE A 9 11.54 -1.43 -5.38
C ILE A 9 11.48 -1.90 -6.84
N PHE A 10 12.54 -2.53 -7.36
CA PHE A 10 12.52 -3.09 -8.71
C PHE A 10 11.45 -4.17 -8.91
N SER A 11 11.22 -5.00 -7.89
CA SER A 11 10.14 -5.99 -7.92
C SER A 11 8.77 -5.30 -8.02
N HIS A 12 8.55 -4.21 -7.29
CA HIS A 12 7.32 -3.43 -7.36
C HIS A 12 7.15 -2.72 -8.71
N MET A 13 8.21 -2.09 -9.23
CA MET A 13 8.21 -1.47 -10.56
C MET A 13 7.86 -2.48 -11.65
N LEU A 14 8.44 -3.68 -11.62
CA LEU A 14 8.13 -4.72 -12.59
C LEU A 14 6.69 -5.21 -12.48
N ALA A 15 6.18 -5.38 -11.24
CA ALA A 15 4.81 -5.79 -11.00
C ALA A 15 3.81 -4.73 -11.52
N GLU A 16 4.09 -3.45 -11.27
CA GLU A 16 3.32 -2.34 -11.80
C GLU A 16 3.31 -2.32 -13.33
N ILE A 17 4.49 -2.39 -13.98
CA ILE A 17 4.58 -2.42 -15.45
C ILE A 17 3.77 -3.58 -16.02
N LYS A 18 3.85 -4.77 -15.45
CA LYS A 18 3.06 -5.93 -15.91
C LYS A 18 1.56 -5.74 -15.74
N ALA A 19 1.14 -5.00 -14.72
CA ALA A 19 -0.25 -4.75 -14.42
C ALA A 19 -0.84 -3.62 -15.30
N ILE A 20 -0.04 -2.59 -15.62
CA ILE A 20 -0.44 -1.48 -16.48
C ILE A 20 -0.27 -1.82 -17.98
N PHE A 21 0.70 -2.66 -18.33
CA PHE A 21 0.99 -3.09 -19.71
C PHE A 21 0.87 -4.61 -19.89
N PRO A 22 -0.29 -5.23 -19.63
CA PRO A 22 -0.46 -6.66 -19.86
C PRO A 22 -0.22 -7.01 -21.33
N GLY A 23 0.68 -7.97 -21.58
CA GLY A 23 1.09 -8.32 -22.94
C GLY A 23 1.79 -7.19 -23.72
N GLY A 24 2.30 -6.17 -23.01
CA GLY A 24 2.95 -5.00 -23.62
C GLY A 24 1.99 -3.93 -24.13
N GLN A 25 0.68 -4.09 -23.92
CA GLN A 25 -0.34 -3.13 -24.34
C GLN A 25 -0.81 -2.31 -23.15
N PHE A 26 -0.88 -0.99 -23.30
CA PHE A 26 -1.36 -0.11 -22.23
C PHE A 26 -2.83 -0.40 -21.89
N GLN A 27 -3.10 -0.65 -20.62
CA GLN A 27 -4.43 -0.84 -20.03
C GLN A 27 -4.57 -0.13 -18.67
N GLY A 28 -3.80 0.94 -18.47
CA GLY A 28 -3.81 1.69 -17.21
C GLY A 28 -5.08 2.54 -17.00
N ASP A 29 -5.76 2.89 -18.09
CA ASP A 29 -7.05 3.60 -18.11
C ASP A 29 -8.23 2.70 -17.76
N THR A 30 -8.09 1.41 -18.05
CA THR A 30 -9.08 0.34 -17.80
C THR A 30 -8.71 -0.53 -16.60
N PHE A 31 -7.70 -0.13 -15.83
CA PHE A 31 -7.25 -0.86 -14.66
C PHE A 31 -8.37 -0.98 -13.62
N ARG A 32 -8.62 -2.22 -13.16
CA ARG A 32 -9.70 -2.52 -12.22
C ARG A 32 -9.18 -2.58 -10.79
N ILE A 33 -9.49 -1.55 -10.00
CA ILE A 33 -9.32 -1.61 -8.54
C ILE A 33 -10.26 -2.69 -7.96
N THR A 34 -9.71 -3.54 -7.10
CA THR A 34 -10.36 -4.72 -6.53
C THR A 34 -11.50 -4.36 -5.59
N LYS A 35 -11.36 -3.24 -4.86
CA LYS A 35 -12.29 -2.80 -3.83
C LYS A 35 -13.21 -1.72 -4.39
N ALA A 36 -14.53 -1.96 -4.37
CA ALA A 36 -15.50 -1.07 -5.01
C ALA A 36 -15.46 0.36 -4.46
N ASP A 37 -15.48 0.55 -3.14
CA ASP A 37 -15.42 1.89 -2.52
C ASP A 37 -14.13 2.65 -2.89
N ALA A 38 -13.01 1.94 -3.00
CA ALA A 38 -11.74 2.51 -3.43
C ALA A 38 -11.75 2.84 -4.93
N ALA A 39 -12.34 1.98 -5.76
CA ALA A 39 -12.53 2.23 -7.18
C ALA A 39 -13.37 3.49 -7.41
N ASP A 40 -14.44 3.66 -6.64
CA ASP A 40 -15.30 4.84 -6.68
C ASP A 40 -14.53 6.11 -6.27
N PHE A 41 -13.73 6.04 -5.20
CA PHE A 41 -12.85 7.15 -4.81
C PHE A 41 -11.92 7.55 -5.97
N TRP A 42 -11.18 6.59 -6.54
CA TRP A 42 -10.23 6.88 -7.60
C TRP A 42 -10.91 7.50 -8.82
N ARG A 43 -12.02 6.90 -9.26
CA ARG A 43 -12.80 7.40 -10.40
C ARG A 43 -13.35 8.81 -10.15
N ASN A 44 -13.85 9.10 -8.95
CA ASN A 44 -14.44 10.40 -8.63
C ASN A 44 -13.40 11.53 -8.59
N PHE A 45 -12.18 11.26 -8.09
CA PHE A 45 -11.15 12.29 -7.95
C PHE A 45 -10.17 12.36 -9.14
N PHE A 46 -9.89 11.24 -9.79
CA PHE A 46 -8.84 11.13 -10.80
C PHE A 46 -9.31 10.62 -12.16
N GLY A 47 -10.56 10.14 -12.26
CA GLY A 47 -11.11 9.57 -13.50
C GLY A 47 -10.35 8.33 -13.93
N GLU A 48 -9.91 8.30 -15.19
CA GLU A 48 -9.16 7.20 -15.82
C GLU A 48 -7.63 7.39 -15.73
N ARG A 49 -7.15 8.34 -14.92
CA ARG A 49 -5.70 8.53 -14.74
C ARG A 49 -5.08 7.30 -14.10
N THR A 50 -4.01 6.80 -14.71
CA THR A 50 -3.23 5.69 -14.17
C THR A 50 -2.31 6.10 -13.03
N ILE A 51 -1.86 7.36 -13.01
CA ILE A 51 -0.89 7.86 -12.05
C ILE A 51 -1.15 9.33 -11.71
N VAL A 52 -0.95 9.72 -10.45
CA VAL A 52 -1.13 11.09 -9.98
C VAL A 52 0.01 11.51 -9.05
N PRO A 53 0.39 12.80 -9.00
CA PRO A 53 1.41 13.27 -8.06
C PRO A 53 0.95 13.06 -6.60
N TRP A 54 1.87 12.67 -5.71
CA TRP A 54 1.58 12.45 -4.29
C TRP A 54 0.83 13.64 -3.65
N LYS A 55 1.23 14.87 -3.97
CA LYS A 55 0.61 16.08 -3.43
C LYS A 55 -0.90 16.15 -3.76
N VAL A 56 -1.26 15.79 -4.99
CA VAL A 56 -2.66 15.76 -5.46
C VAL A 56 -3.39 14.60 -4.80
N PHE A 57 -2.80 13.41 -4.80
CA PHE A 57 -3.37 12.23 -4.15
C PHE A 57 -3.69 12.48 -2.67
N ARG A 58 -2.73 13.02 -1.92
CA ARG A 58 -2.87 13.35 -0.50
C ARG A 58 -4.03 14.31 -0.26
N GLN A 59 -4.18 15.35 -1.09
CA GLN A 59 -5.24 16.34 -0.92
C GLN A 59 -6.61 15.69 -1.09
N CYS A 60 -6.82 14.93 -2.17
CA CYS A 60 -8.08 14.25 -2.43
C CYS A 60 -8.37 13.17 -1.37
N LEU A 61 -7.35 12.41 -0.94
CA LEU A 61 -7.52 11.42 0.11
C LEU A 61 -7.94 12.07 1.44
N HIS A 62 -7.38 13.23 1.78
CA HIS A 62 -7.71 13.97 3.00
C HIS A 62 -9.18 14.38 3.08
N GLU A 63 -9.84 14.66 1.94
CA GLU A 63 -11.26 15.02 1.90
C GLU A 63 -12.18 13.88 2.37
N VAL A 64 -11.76 12.63 2.17
CA VAL A 64 -12.54 11.44 2.55
C VAL A 64 -12.01 10.80 3.83
N HIS A 65 -10.69 10.81 4.01
CA HIS A 65 -9.96 10.23 5.13
C HIS A 65 -9.00 11.27 5.71
N PRO A 66 -9.39 11.98 6.77
CA PRO A 66 -8.55 13.02 7.37
C PRO A 66 -7.17 12.49 7.76
N ILE A 67 -6.15 13.23 7.33
CA ILE A 67 -4.74 12.99 7.67
C ILE A 67 -4.33 14.03 8.72
N SER A 68 -4.00 13.58 9.92
CA SER A 68 -3.88 14.38 11.13
C SER A 68 -2.59 15.21 11.18
N SER A 69 -1.51 14.77 10.53
CA SER A 69 -0.22 15.46 10.58
C SER A 69 0.67 15.26 9.35
N GLY A 70 1.70 16.10 9.23
CA GLY A 70 2.73 15.95 8.20
C GLY A 70 3.57 14.67 8.36
N LEU A 71 3.82 14.23 9.60
CA LEU A 71 4.52 12.98 9.89
C LEU A 71 3.69 11.78 9.44
N GLU A 72 2.39 11.78 9.73
CA GLU A 72 1.45 10.76 9.27
C GLU A 72 1.40 10.71 7.73
N ALA A 73 1.35 11.87 7.08
CA ALA A 73 1.40 11.95 5.62
C ALA A 73 2.70 11.35 5.04
N MET A 74 3.84 11.58 5.67
CA MET A 74 5.12 10.99 5.21
C MET A 74 5.15 9.47 5.40
N ALA A 75 4.65 8.96 6.52
CA ALA A 75 4.56 7.53 6.77
C ALA A 75 3.56 6.85 5.82
N LEU A 76 2.44 7.52 5.52
CA LEU A 76 1.46 7.04 4.56
C LEU A 76 2.07 6.98 3.16
N LYS A 77 2.77 8.04 2.75
CA LYS A 77 3.49 8.07 1.48
C LYS A 77 4.46 6.91 1.36
N SER A 78 5.31 6.69 2.36
CA SER A 78 6.30 5.60 2.31
C SER A 78 5.68 4.19 2.33
N THR A 79 4.38 4.08 2.66
CA THR A 79 3.63 2.84 2.58
C THR A 79 3.00 2.62 1.20
N ILE A 80 2.47 3.68 0.57
CA ILE A 80 1.75 3.59 -0.72
C ILE A 80 2.70 3.70 -1.91
N ASP A 81 3.69 4.60 -1.87
CA ASP A 81 4.66 4.86 -2.93
C ASP A 81 5.73 3.74 -2.95
N LEU A 82 5.33 2.58 -3.50
CA LEU A 82 6.14 1.36 -3.57
C LEU A 82 7.31 1.52 -4.54
N THR A 83 7.13 2.34 -5.57
CA THR A 83 8.15 2.65 -6.57
C THR A 83 9.08 3.79 -6.16
N CYS A 84 8.76 4.50 -5.08
CA CYS A 84 9.55 5.59 -4.49
C CYS A 84 9.82 6.74 -5.48
N ASN A 85 8.79 7.15 -6.23
CA ASN A 85 8.92 8.13 -7.32
C ASN A 85 8.14 9.45 -7.11
N ASP A 86 7.52 9.66 -5.94
CA ASP A 86 6.67 10.81 -5.60
C ASP A 86 5.31 10.86 -6.33
N TYR A 87 4.94 9.78 -7.00
CA TYR A 87 3.63 9.58 -7.60
C TYR A 87 2.93 8.38 -6.97
N ILE A 88 1.61 8.34 -7.07
CA ILE A 88 0.80 7.19 -6.70
C ILE A 88 0.12 6.69 -7.97
N SER A 89 0.35 5.43 -8.31
CA SER A 89 -0.39 4.77 -9.39
C SER A 89 -1.68 4.12 -8.90
N VAL A 90 -2.60 3.87 -9.83
CA VAL A 90 -3.83 3.10 -9.58
C VAL A 90 -3.51 1.68 -9.08
N PHE A 91 -2.36 1.13 -9.47
CA PHE A 91 -1.87 -0.17 -9.03
C PHE A 91 -1.37 -0.13 -7.59
N GLU A 92 -0.52 0.84 -7.23
CA GLU A 92 -0.05 1.04 -5.86
C GLU A 92 -1.22 1.28 -4.90
N PHE A 93 -2.20 2.06 -5.36
CA PHE A 93 -3.44 2.30 -4.62
C PHE A 93 -4.26 1.01 -4.43
N ASP A 94 -4.46 0.19 -5.46
CA ASP A 94 -5.15 -1.12 -5.31
C ASP A 94 -4.46 -2.01 -4.28
N ILE A 95 -3.12 -2.10 -4.31
CA ILE A 95 -2.36 -2.87 -3.32
C ILE A 95 -2.62 -2.34 -1.91
N PHE A 96 -2.48 -1.02 -1.70
CA PHE A 96 -2.69 -0.41 -0.40
C PHE A 96 -4.09 -0.71 0.14
N THR A 97 -5.12 -0.50 -0.68
CA THR A 97 -6.51 -0.72 -0.26
C THR A 97 -6.81 -2.18 0.03
N ARG A 98 -6.19 -3.13 -0.67
CA ARG A 98 -6.34 -4.56 -0.37
C ARG A 98 -5.66 -4.97 0.94
N LEU A 99 -4.51 -4.37 1.25
CA LEU A 99 -3.73 -4.69 2.45
C LEU A 99 -4.41 -4.19 3.73
N PHE A 100 -5.01 -2.99 3.70
CA PHE A 100 -5.53 -2.33 4.91
C PHE A 100 -7.05 -2.27 5.00
N GLN A 101 -7.77 -2.88 4.07
CA GLN A 101 -9.22 -3.04 4.17
C GLN A 101 -9.58 -4.26 5.03
N GLU A 102 -10.30 -4.03 6.12
CA GLU A 102 -10.89 -5.10 6.93
C GLU A 102 -11.93 -5.89 6.12
N THR A 103 -11.79 -7.22 6.07
CA THR A 103 -12.72 -8.11 5.37
C THR A 103 -13.80 -8.71 6.26
N SER A 104 -13.74 -8.45 7.57
CA SER A 104 -14.51 -9.19 8.58
C SER A 104 -15.47 -8.34 9.42
N SER A 105 -15.61 -7.03 9.16
CA SER A 105 -16.60 -6.21 9.87
C SER A 105 -18.02 -6.47 9.33
N PRO A 106 -18.96 -7.00 10.14
CA PRO A 106 -20.32 -7.27 9.70
C PRO A 106 -21.17 -5.98 9.55
N LEU A 107 -20.66 -4.82 9.97
CA LEU A 107 -21.49 -3.64 10.22
C LEU A 107 -20.92 -2.30 9.73
N GLY A 108 -19.81 -2.25 9.00
CA GLY A 108 -19.23 -0.96 8.63
C GLY A 108 -18.31 -0.99 7.44
N LYS A 109 -18.56 -0.07 6.50
CA LYS A 109 -17.81 0.16 5.26
C LYS A 109 -16.30 0.19 5.56
N PRO A 110 -15.53 -0.86 5.20
CA PRO A 110 -14.14 -1.00 5.62
C PRO A 110 -13.19 -0.01 4.96
N TRP A 111 -13.65 0.70 3.92
CA TRP A 111 -13.00 1.88 3.36
C TRP A 111 -12.97 3.04 4.36
N GLY A 112 -14.04 3.27 5.12
CA GLY A 112 -14.17 4.39 6.08
C GLY A 112 -13.16 4.36 7.23
N SER A 113 -12.57 3.20 7.52
CA SER A 113 -11.56 3.02 8.57
C SER A 113 -10.15 2.77 8.02
N ILE A 114 -9.91 2.90 6.71
CA ILE A 114 -8.65 2.44 6.09
C ILE A 114 -7.39 3.04 6.72
N LEU A 115 -7.38 4.35 7.01
CA LEU A 115 -6.22 4.99 7.66
C LEU A 115 -6.08 4.59 9.13
N ARG A 116 -7.18 4.26 9.81
CA ARG A 116 -7.14 3.72 11.17
C ARG A 116 -6.54 2.31 11.16
N ASN A 117 -6.94 1.47 10.22
CA ASN A 117 -6.43 0.11 10.06
C ASN A 117 -4.94 0.14 9.70
N TRP A 118 -4.55 0.99 8.76
CA TRP A 118 -3.15 1.22 8.41
C TRP A 118 -2.33 1.69 9.61
N ASN A 119 -2.78 2.70 10.37
CA ASN A 119 -2.07 3.15 11.57
C ASN A 119 -1.92 2.00 12.58
N PHE A 120 -2.99 1.25 12.85
CA PHE A 120 -2.93 0.15 13.80
C PHE A 120 -1.95 -0.95 13.37
N LEU A 121 -2.07 -1.41 12.12
CA LEU A 121 -1.34 -2.56 11.59
C LEU A 121 0.08 -2.24 11.12
N ALA A 122 0.33 -1.07 10.56
CA ALA A 122 1.62 -0.73 9.95
C ALA A 122 2.47 0.25 10.76
N VAL A 123 1.84 1.08 11.59
CA VAL A 123 2.56 2.11 12.38
C VAL A 123 2.77 1.65 13.82
N THR A 124 1.74 1.05 14.45
CA THR A 124 1.80 0.72 15.88
C THR A 124 2.08 -0.75 16.19
N HIS A 125 1.87 -1.67 15.25
CA HIS A 125 1.96 -3.09 15.54
C HIS A 125 3.43 -3.57 15.56
N PRO A 126 3.96 -4.13 16.67
CA PRO A 126 5.37 -4.50 16.81
C PRO A 126 5.80 -5.64 15.87
N GLY A 127 4.83 -6.44 15.41
CA GLY A 127 5.09 -7.49 14.41
C GLY A 127 5.10 -7.01 12.96
N TYR A 128 4.72 -5.76 12.67
CA TYR A 128 4.81 -5.26 11.31
C TYR A 128 6.23 -4.86 10.96
N MET A 129 6.66 -5.29 9.79
CA MET A 129 8.00 -5.04 9.29
C MET A 129 7.90 -4.59 7.84
N ALA A 130 8.15 -3.30 7.60
CA ALA A 130 8.20 -2.75 6.25
C ALA A 130 9.49 -3.18 5.52
N PHE A 131 9.39 -3.41 4.22
CA PHE A 131 10.53 -3.68 3.32
C PHE A 131 11.45 -4.84 3.78
N LEU A 132 10.87 -5.97 4.19
CA LEU A 132 11.62 -7.21 4.40
C LEU A 132 11.35 -8.24 3.30
N THR A 133 12.39 -8.97 2.91
CA THR A 133 12.23 -10.16 2.08
C THR A 133 11.91 -11.40 2.92
N TYR A 134 11.46 -12.46 2.26
CA TYR A 134 11.23 -13.76 2.91
C TYR A 134 12.47 -14.27 3.66
N ASP A 135 13.66 -14.15 3.06
CA ASP A 135 14.91 -14.59 3.67
C ASP A 135 15.28 -13.76 4.91
N GLU A 136 15.01 -12.46 4.90
CA GLU A 136 15.24 -11.60 6.06
C GLU A 136 14.27 -11.94 7.20
N VAL A 137 13.00 -12.22 6.90
CA VAL A 137 12.01 -12.71 7.88
C VAL A 137 12.48 -14.04 8.47
N LYS A 138 12.90 -14.99 7.63
CA LYS A 138 13.41 -16.30 8.07
C LYS A 138 14.64 -16.16 8.98
N ALA A 139 15.62 -15.35 8.58
CA ALA A 139 16.82 -15.10 9.37
C ALA A 139 16.51 -14.44 10.73
N ARG A 140 15.51 -13.56 10.77
CA ARG A 140 15.05 -12.91 12.01
C ARG A 140 14.38 -13.90 12.95
N LEU A 141 13.40 -14.66 12.45
CA LEU A 141 12.65 -15.64 13.25
C LEU A 141 13.51 -16.81 13.70
N HIS A 142 14.62 -17.11 13.01
CA HIS A 142 15.57 -18.13 13.44
C HIS A 142 16.11 -17.90 14.86
N LYS A 143 16.21 -16.63 15.30
CA LYS A 143 16.61 -16.28 16.68
C LYS A 143 15.60 -16.74 17.74
N TYR A 144 14.37 -17.00 17.34
CA TYR A 144 13.26 -17.42 18.19
C TYR A 144 12.81 -18.86 17.91
N ILE A 145 13.65 -19.69 17.28
CA ILE A 145 13.31 -21.05 16.87
C ILE A 145 12.79 -21.92 18.04
N ASN A 146 13.23 -21.65 19.26
CA ASN A 146 12.80 -22.36 20.48
C ASN A 146 11.60 -21.72 21.19
N LYS A 147 10.96 -20.69 20.61
CA LYS A 147 9.81 -19.98 21.17
C LYS A 147 8.63 -20.02 20.19
N PRO A 148 7.86 -21.12 20.15
CA PRO A 148 6.72 -21.25 19.26
C PRO A 148 5.68 -20.16 19.49
N GLY A 149 5.04 -19.69 18.42
CA GLY A 149 4.06 -18.59 18.46
C GLY A 149 4.64 -17.19 18.26
N ARG A 150 5.95 -17.05 18.00
CA ARG A 150 6.57 -15.76 17.62
C ARG A 150 6.39 -15.49 16.12
N TYR A 151 5.86 -14.33 15.80
CA TYR A 151 5.59 -13.88 14.41
C TYR A 151 6.12 -12.45 14.13
N GLY A 152 6.84 -11.85 15.07
CA GLY A 152 7.37 -10.48 15.04
C GLY A 152 8.45 -10.27 16.12
N ASP A 153 8.96 -9.04 16.27
CA ASP A 153 9.92 -8.70 17.35
C ASP A 153 9.33 -8.93 18.76
#